data_AF-A0A956LHQ2-F1
#
_entry.id   AF-A0A956LHQ2-F1
#
_cell.length_a   1.000
_cell.length_b   1.000
_cell.length_c   1.000
_cell.angle_alpha   90.00
_cell.angle_beta   90.00
_cell.angle_gamma   90.00
#
_symmetry.space_group_name_H-M   'P 1'
#
loop_
_entity.id
_entity.type
_entity.pdbx_description
1 polymer ?
#
loop_
_entity_poly.entity_id
_entity_poly.type
_entity_poly.pdbx_seq_one_letter_code
_entity_poly.pdbx_strand_id
1 'polypeptide(L)'
;MARLEGVAPRPGAGALPIDGELDLHNFPPKQVKPLVHAYIEECLARGIRELRIVHGKGVGNLRRTVHALLDRHPAVQGYRLGGHRAGGWGATLVNLKPPAGDA
;
A
#
# COMPACT_ATOMS: atom_id res chain seq x y z
N MET A 1 9.46 -18.13 -12.18
CA MET A 1 8.17 -17.59 -11.70
C MET A 1 8.15 -17.69 -10.18
N ALA A 2 8.82 -16.78 -9.48
CA ALA A 2 8.82 -16.79 -8.01
C ALA A 2 7.50 -16.18 -7.53
N ARG A 3 6.56 -17.04 -7.14
CA ARG A 3 5.37 -16.62 -6.37
C ARG A 3 5.88 -16.02 -5.06
N LEU A 4 5.35 -14.86 -4.67
CA LEU A 4 5.53 -14.33 -3.33
C LEU A 4 4.82 -15.28 -2.35
N GLU A 5 5.54 -16.28 -1.88
CA GLU A 5 5.11 -17.09 -0.74
C GLU A 5 5.12 -16.17 0.50
N GLY A 6 3.91 -15.78 0.90
CA GLY A 6 3.52 -15.42 2.27
C GLY A 6 4.52 -14.59 3.10
N VAL A 7 4.29 -13.28 3.15
CA VAL A 7 4.35 -12.59 4.44
C VAL A 7 3.21 -13.19 5.26
N ALA A 8 3.50 -14.29 5.96
CA ALA A 8 2.50 -14.99 6.75
C ALA A 8 2.06 -14.08 7.92
N PRO A 9 0.78 -13.71 8.01
CA PRO A 9 0.26 -13.20 9.27
C PRO A 9 0.29 -14.33 10.31
N ARG A 10 0.31 -13.94 11.59
CA ARG A 10 0.27 -14.89 12.73
C ARG A 10 -0.84 -15.93 12.55
N PRO A 11 -0.67 -17.18 13.05
CA PRO A 11 -1.65 -18.26 12.86
C PRO A 11 -3.02 -17.84 13.38
N GLY A 12 -4.01 -17.83 12.46
CA GLY A 12 -5.37 -17.30 12.67
C GLY A 12 -5.86 -16.34 11.58
N ALA A 13 -4.99 -15.88 10.68
CA ALA A 13 -5.32 -14.90 9.64
C ALA A 13 -5.11 -15.48 8.23
N GLY A 14 -6.16 -15.39 7.40
CA GLY A 14 -6.09 -15.73 5.97
C GLY A 14 -5.16 -14.79 5.18
N ALA A 15 -5.05 -15.03 3.88
CA ALA A 15 -4.32 -14.15 2.97
C ALA A 15 -4.83 -12.70 3.06
N LEU A 16 -3.92 -11.72 2.97
CA LEU A 16 -4.31 -10.31 2.91
C LEU A 16 -5.18 -10.07 1.66
N PRO A 17 -6.35 -9.43 1.80
CA PRO A 17 -7.17 -9.08 0.64
C PRO A 17 -6.41 -8.09 -0.24
N ILE A 18 -6.45 -8.31 -1.55
CA ILE A 18 -5.88 -7.40 -2.55
C ILE A 18 -7.05 -6.75 -3.27
N ASP A 19 -7.63 -5.77 -2.61
CA ASP A 19 -8.81 -5.01 -3.03
C ASP A 19 -8.50 -3.50 -3.16
N GLY A 20 -7.23 -3.12 -3.01
CA GLY A 20 -6.76 -1.74 -3.03
C GLY A 20 -6.63 -1.11 -1.64
N GLU A 21 -7.03 -1.79 -0.57
CA GLU A 21 -6.84 -1.31 0.80
C GLU A 21 -5.73 -2.07 1.55
N LEU A 22 -4.73 -1.34 2.04
CA LEU A 22 -3.67 -1.89 2.87
C LEU A 22 -3.65 -1.22 4.25
N ASP A 23 -4.00 -1.98 5.30
CA ASP A 23 -3.90 -1.53 6.68
C ASP A 23 -2.55 -1.92 7.30
N LEU A 24 -1.79 -0.91 7.77
CA LEU A 24 -0.46 -1.08 8.35
C LEU A 24 -0.44 -1.07 9.90
N HIS A 25 -1.57 -0.90 10.59
CA HIS A 25 -1.60 -0.80 12.07
C HIS A 25 -1.05 -2.04 12.78
N ASN A 26 -1.23 -3.21 12.18
CA ASN A 26 -0.84 -4.49 12.76
C ASN A 26 0.54 -4.98 12.33
N PHE A 27 1.27 -4.17 11.54
CA PHE A 27 2.56 -4.54 10.98
C PHE A 27 3.71 -3.83 11.69
N PRO A 28 4.77 -4.56 12.07
CA PRO A 28 5.97 -3.94 12.64
C PRO A 28 6.65 -3.04 11.60
N PRO A 29 7.29 -1.92 11.99
CA PRO A 29 7.90 -0.97 11.06
C PRO A 29 8.85 -1.58 10.02
N LYS A 30 9.61 -2.61 10.41
CA LYS A 30 10.54 -3.33 9.52
C LYS A 30 9.84 -4.06 8.35
N GLN A 31 8.56 -4.39 8.48
CA GLN A 31 7.77 -5.06 7.45
C GLN A 31 7.06 -4.07 6.51
N VAL A 32 6.94 -2.80 6.87
CA VAL A 32 6.18 -1.81 6.09
C VAL A 32 6.73 -1.65 4.68
N LYS A 33 8.05 -1.48 4.53
CA LYS A 33 8.69 -1.32 3.22
C LYS A 33 8.44 -2.51 2.28
N PRO A 34 8.81 -3.75 2.64
CA PRO A 34 8.56 -4.89 1.76
C PRO A 34 7.08 -5.14 1.52
N LEU A 35 6.21 -4.89 2.51
CA LEU A 35 4.77 -5.07 2.37
C LEU A 35 4.13 -4.08 1.40
N VAL A 36 4.43 -2.78 1.52
CA VAL A 36 3.91 -1.76 0.60
C VAL A 36 4.33 -2.05 -0.84
N HIS A 37 5.59 -2.44 -1.04
CA HIS A 37 6.09 -2.80 -2.38
C HIS A 37 5.35 -4.03 -2.93
N ALA A 38 5.28 -5.12 -2.17
CA ALA A 38 4.58 -6.34 -2.59
C ALA A 38 3.10 -6.09 -2.89
N TYR A 39 2.43 -5.26 -2.08
CA TYR A 39 1.02 -4.93 -2.26
C TYR A 39 0.77 -4.12 -3.53
N ILE A 40 1.65 -3.15 -3.85
CA ILE A 40 1.56 -2.39 -5.10
C ILE A 40 1.71 -3.32 -6.30
N GLU A 41 2.70 -4.21 -6.29
CA GLU A 41 2.91 -5.17 -7.39
C GLU A 41 1.72 -6.12 -7.59
N GLU A 42 1.14 -6.63 -6.49
CA GLU A 42 -0.02 -7.51 -6.56
C GLU A 42 -1.28 -6.77 -7.03
N CYS A 43 -1.47 -5.50 -6.62
CA CYS A 43 -2.53 -4.65 -7.17
C CYS A 43 -2.33 -4.38 -8.66
N LEU A 44 -1.08 -4.14 -9.08
CA LEU A 44 -0.74 -3.93 -10.48
C LEU A 44 -1.13 -5.14 -11.33
N ALA A 45 -0.76 -6.34 -10.87
CA ALA A 45 -1.09 -7.61 -11.51
C ALA A 45 -2.60 -7.87 -11.62
N ARG A 46 -3.40 -7.33 -10.69
CA ARG A 46 -4.87 -7.46 -10.67
C ARG A 46 -5.62 -6.33 -11.38
N GLY A 47 -4.92 -5.37 -11.98
CA GLY A 47 -5.57 -4.21 -12.59
C GLY A 47 -6.09 -3.16 -11.59
N ILE A 48 -5.80 -3.31 -10.30
CA ILE A 48 -6.17 -2.33 -9.27
C ILE A 48 -5.17 -1.18 -9.34
N ARG A 49 -5.67 0.06 -9.50
CA ARG A 49 -4.84 1.25 -9.71
C ARG A 49 -5.04 2.34 -8.67
N GLU A 50 -6.16 2.31 -7.97
CA GLU A 50 -6.44 3.20 -6.85
C GLU A 50 -6.23 2.44 -5.55
N LEU A 51 -5.33 2.94 -4.72
CA LEU A 51 -5.01 2.33 -3.43
C LEU A 51 -5.35 3.27 -2.28
N ARG A 52 -5.64 2.67 -1.13
CA ARG A 52 -5.74 3.34 0.16
C ARG A 52 -4.83 2.63 1.16
N ILE A 53 -3.74 3.29 1.53
CA ILE A 53 -2.80 2.81 2.55
C ILE A 53 -3.16 3.46 3.88
N VAL A 54 -3.66 2.67 4.82
CA VAL A 54 -4.01 3.09 6.17
C VAL A 54 -2.79 2.91 7.07
N HIS A 55 -2.22 4.01 7.55
CA HIS A 55 -1.03 4.02 8.40
C HIS A 55 -1.28 4.60 9.78
N GLY A 56 -2.54 4.97 10.06
CA GLY A 56 -2.94 5.63 11.28
C GLY A 56 -2.49 7.08 11.36
N LYS A 57 -3.02 7.79 12.36
CA LYS A 57 -2.69 9.18 12.65
C LYS A 57 -1.36 9.26 13.43
N GLY A 58 -1.34 8.73 14.65
CA GLY A 58 -0.14 8.69 15.50
C GLY A 58 0.61 10.03 15.55
N VAL A 59 1.95 9.99 15.64
CA VAL A 59 2.83 11.17 15.46
C VAL A 59 3.32 11.35 14.00
N GLY A 60 2.73 10.59 13.07
CA GLY A 60 3.06 10.65 11.64
C GLY A 60 4.31 9.88 11.20
N ASN A 61 4.89 9.01 12.04
CA ASN A 61 6.05 8.19 11.65
C ASN A 61 5.74 7.28 10.46
N LEU A 62 4.68 6.46 10.54
CA LEU A 62 4.31 5.57 9.44
C LEU A 62 3.90 6.34 8.19
N ARG A 63 3.19 7.47 8.33
CA ARG A 63 2.88 8.37 7.21
C ARG A 63 4.15 8.80 6.47
N ARG A 64 5.16 9.31 7.19
CA ARG A 64 6.44 9.72 6.59
C ARG A 64 7.12 8.57 5.87
N THR A 65 7.14 7.38 6.48
CA THR A 65 7.69 6.18 5.85
C THR A 65 6.95 5.82 4.57
N VAL A 66 5.61 5.81 4.59
CA VAL A 66 4.78 5.51 3.41
C VAL A 66 5.03 6.54 2.31
N HIS A 67 4.98 7.84 2.61
CA HIS A 67 5.24 8.89 1.60
C HIS A 67 6.62 8.75 0.98
N ALA A 68 7.66 8.54 1.81
CA ALA A 68 9.01 8.33 1.31
C ALA A 68 9.16 7.05 0.46
N LEU A 69 8.33 6.03 0.67
CA LEU A 69 8.30 4.85 -0.21
C LEU A 69 7.62 5.18 -1.54
N LEU A 70 6.47 5.86 -1.49
CA LEU A 70 5.69 6.24 -2.66
C LEU A 70 6.44 7.21 -3.58
N ASP A 71 7.16 8.19 -3.02
CA ASP A 71 7.98 9.16 -3.78
C ASP A 71 9.03 8.49 -4.68
N ARG A 72 9.50 7.29 -4.27
CA ARG A 72 10.55 6.54 -4.98
C ARG A 72 10.02 5.39 -5.81
N HIS A 73 8.70 5.12 -5.76
CA HIS A 73 8.14 3.95 -6.40
C HIS A 73 7.82 4.23 -7.87
N PRO A 74 8.42 3.51 -8.83
CA PRO A 74 8.29 3.83 -10.27
C PRO A 74 6.85 3.68 -10.80
N ALA A 75 6.05 2.83 -10.18
CA ALA A 75 4.65 2.61 -10.56
C ALA A 75 3.67 3.65 -9.98
N VAL A 76 4.10 4.52 -9.06
CA VAL A 76 3.20 5.54 -8.49
C VAL A 76 3.10 6.72 -9.46
N GLN A 77 1.87 7.08 -9.81
CA GLN A 77 1.57 8.28 -10.60
C GLN A 77 1.44 9.51 -9.69
N GLY A 78 0.85 9.34 -8.52
CA GLY A 78 0.72 10.38 -7.51
C GLY A 78 -0.01 9.88 -6.27
N TYR A 79 0.08 10.63 -5.18
CA TYR A 79 -0.62 10.30 -3.95
C TYR A 79 -1.01 11.56 -3.17
N ARG A 80 -1.98 11.43 -2.28
CA ARG A 80 -2.46 12.49 -1.39
C ARG A 80 -2.96 11.90 -0.08
N LEU A 81 -3.10 12.72 0.95
CA LEU A 81 -3.82 12.30 2.15
C LEU A 81 -5.30 12.03 1.85
N GLY A 82 -5.90 11.12 2.62
CA GLY A 82 -7.32 10.85 2.55
C GLY A 82 -8.17 12.08 2.90
N GLY A 83 -9.34 12.19 2.27
CA GLY A 83 -10.38 13.13 2.70
C GLY A 83 -11.08 12.66 3.98
N HIS A 84 -12.04 13.44 4.47
CA HIS A 84 -12.78 13.13 5.71
C HIS A 84 -13.38 11.72 5.72
N ARG A 85 -13.93 11.27 4.58
CA ARG A 85 -14.52 9.93 4.40
C ARG A 85 -13.51 8.82 4.07
N ALA A 86 -12.25 9.16 3.83
CA ALA A 86 -11.22 8.22 3.40
C ALA A 86 -10.06 8.11 4.41
N GLY A 87 -10.33 8.34 5.70
CA GLY A 87 -9.35 8.22 6.78
C GLY A 87 -8.58 9.50 7.13
N GLY A 88 -8.85 10.61 6.44
CA GLY A 88 -8.17 11.89 6.67
C GLY A 88 -6.65 11.76 6.52
N TRP A 89 -5.91 12.45 7.37
CA TRP A 89 -4.45 12.34 7.42
C TRP A 89 -3.92 11.01 7.98
N GLY A 90 -4.81 10.08 8.40
CA GLY A 90 -4.45 8.74 8.84
C GLY A 90 -4.34 7.72 7.70
N ALA A 91 -4.66 8.13 6.47
CA ALA A 91 -4.52 7.29 5.30
C ALA A 91 -3.96 8.10 4.12
N THR A 92 -3.35 7.38 3.19
CA THR A 92 -2.83 7.93 1.93
C THR A 92 -3.53 7.25 0.77
N LEU A 93 -4.12 8.06 -0.11
CA LEU A 93 -4.70 7.62 -1.38
C LEU A 93 -3.61 7.67 -2.45
N VAL A 94 -3.45 6.60 -3.20
CA VAL A 94 -2.39 6.44 -4.21
C VAL A 94 -3.02 6.09 -5.55
N ASN A 95 -2.57 6.77 -6.60
CA ASN A 95 -2.88 6.41 -7.98
C ASN A 95 -1.63 5.78 -8.61
N LEU A 96 -1.80 4.60 -9.19
CA LEU A 96 -0.75 3.89 -9.92
C LEU A 96 -0.83 4.20 -11.42
N LYS A 97 0.31 4.10 -12.09
CA LYS A 97 0.40 4.29 -13.54
C LYS A 97 -0.41 3.21 -14.29
N PRO A 98 -0.99 3.55 -15.46
CA PRO A 98 -1.53 2.54 -16.36
C PRO A 98 -0.42 1.56 -16.79
N PRO A 99 -0.76 0.32 -17.19
CA PRO A 99 0.22 -0.59 -17.76
C PRO A 99 0.87 0.07 -18.99
N ALA A 100 2.18 -0.12 -19.17
CA ALA A 100 2.89 0.33 -20.35
C ALA A 100 2.39 -0.50 -21.55
N GLY A 101 1.33 -0.03 -22.22
CA GLY A 101 0.67 -0.77 -23.29
C GLY A 101 -0.61 -0.13 -23.84
N ASP A 102 -1.23 0.82 -23.11
CA ASP A 102 -2.49 1.44 -23.51
C ASP A 102 -2.34 2.95 -23.83
N ALA A 103 -1.36 3.30 -24.66
CA ALA A 103 -1.21 4.63 -25.26
C ALA A 103 -0.91 4.52 -26.75
#